data_AF-A0A433QFV0-F1
#
_entry.id   AF-A0A433QFV0-F1
#
_cell.length_a   1.000
_cell.length_b   1.000
_cell.length_c   1.000
_cell.angle_alpha   90.00
_cell.angle_beta   90.00
_cell.angle_gamma   90.00
#
_symmetry.space_group_name_H-M   'P 1'
#
loop_
_entity.id
_entity.type
_entity.pdbx_description
1 polymer ?
#
loop_
_entity_poly.entity_id
_entity_poly.type
_entity_poly.pdbx_seq_one_letter_code
_entity_poly.pdbx_strand_id
1 'polypeptide(L)' 'MTDLRTSTKVFHFSDNSRVTGERQDVPNSASVTVQEVLDPSYGCYLWPSSLVLAEYVWHERLKFLNSTVLEVGC' A
#
# COMPACT_ATOMS: atom_id res chain seq x y z
N MET A 1 24.34 -20.81 -7.75
CA MET A 1 23.98 -19.41 -7.44
C MET A 1 22.65 -19.18 -8.13
N THR A 2 21.53 -19.35 -7.42
CA THR A 2 20.18 -19.30 -7.99
C THR A 2 19.81 -17.86 -8.30
N ASP A 3 19.44 -17.61 -9.54
CA ASP A 3 18.96 -16.31 -10.02
C ASP A 3 17.58 -16.04 -9.40
N LEU A 4 17.54 -15.20 -8.36
CA LEU A 4 16.31 -14.82 -7.68
C LEU A 4 15.51 -13.89 -8.60
N ARG A 5 14.43 -14.41 -9.17
CA ARG A 5 13.53 -13.61 -10.00
C ARG A 5 12.86 -12.54 -9.14
N THR A 6 13.22 -11.30 -9.39
CA THR A 6 12.59 -10.13 -8.75
C THR A 6 11.51 -9.57 -9.67
N SER A 7 10.37 -9.18 -9.10
CA SER A 7 9.32 -8.43 -9.81
C SER A 7 9.07 -7.11 -9.10
N THR A 8 8.93 -6.02 -9.85
CA THR A 8 8.58 -4.71 -9.29
C THR A 8 7.15 -4.37 -9.67
N LYS A 9 6.33 -4.03 -8.68
CA LYS A 9 4.95 -3.57 -8.87
C LYS A 9 4.79 -2.16 -8.32
N VAL A 10 4.02 -1.34 -9.04
CA VAL A 10 3.72 0.04 -8.63
C VAL A 10 2.22 0.17 -8.48
N PHE A 11 1.80 0.65 -7.33
CA PHE A 11 0.40 0.88 -6.97
C PHE A 11 0.17 2.38 -6.80
N HIS A 12 -0.90 2.87 -7.41
CA HIS A 12 -1.31 4.25 -7.34
C HIS A 12 -2.65 4.34 -6.64
N PHE A 13 -2.69 5.15 -5.59
CA PHE A 13 -3.86 5.43 -4.79
C PHE A 13 -4.21 6.91 -4.99
N SER A 14 -5.47 7.22 -5.26
CA SER A 14 -5.92 8.59 -5.49
C SER A 14 -7.35 8.77 -5.04
N ASP A 15 -7.64 9.91 -4.44
CA ASP A 15 -9.01 10.25 -4.06
C ASP A 15 -9.66 11.05 -5.21
N ASN A 16 -10.83 10.59 -5.65
CA ASN A 16 -11.66 11.25 -6.67
C ASN A 16 -12.78 12.10 -6.06
N SER A 17 -12.87 12.19 -4.72
CA SER A 17 -13.90 12.98 -4.06
C SER A 17 -13.75 14.46 -4.43
N ARG A 18 -14.86 15.04 -4.92
CA ARG A 18 -14.93 16.46 -5.24
C ARG A 18 -14.78 17.23 -3.94
N VAL A 19 -13.67 17.95 -3.82
CA VAL A 19 -13.30 18.80 -2.69
C VAL A 19 -14.47 19.71 -2.30
N THR A 20 -15.17 19.39 -1.22
CA THR A 20 -16.01 20.32 -0.47
C THR A 20 -15.31 20.63 0.85
N GLY A 21 -14.31 21.51 0.81
CA GLY A 21 -13.84 22.24 1.98
C GLY A 21 -12.79 21.58 2.89
N GLU A 22 -12.07 20.56 2.44
CA GLU A 22 -10.97 19.98 3.24
C GLU A 22 -9.69 20.83 3.17
N ARG A 23 -8.89 20.80 4.25
CA ARG A 23 -7.62 21.54 4.38
C ARG A 23 -6.67 21.19 3.24
N GLN A 24 -6.07 22.21 2.63
CA GLN A 24 -5.15 22.12 1.49
C GLN A 24 -3.92 21.21 1.72
N ASP A 25 -3.67 20.81 2.98
CA ASP A 25 -2.46 20.11 3.42
C ASP A 25 -2.56 18.58 3.36
N VAL A 26 -3.72 18.01 3.01
CA VAL A 26 -3.92 16.55 2.95
C VAL A 26 -3.54 16.03 1.55
N PRO A 27 -2.63 15.04 1.44
CA PRO A 27 -2.27 14.48 0.14
C PRO A 27 -3.47 13.81 -0.54
N ASN A 28 -3.67 14.12 -1.82
CA ASN A 28 -4.78 13.61 -2.64
C ASN A 28 -4.41 12.33 -3.43
N SER A 29 -3.14 11.93 -3.40
CA SER A 29 -2.66 10.70 -4.01
C SER A 29 -1.42 10.16 -3.29
N ALA A 30 -1.20 8.85 -3.44
CA ALA A 30 0.00 8.15 -3.02
C ALA A 30 0.43 7.14 -4.08
N SER A 31 1.74 6.88 -4.13
CA SER A 31 2.34 5.87 -5.00
C SER A 31 3.23 4.96 -4.16
N VAL A 32 3.02 3.65 -4.26
CA VAL A 32 3.79 2.64 -3.51
C VAL A 32 4.43 1.68 -4.50
N THR A 33 5.75 1.50 -4.38
CA THR A 33 6.51 0.55 -5.18
C THR A 33 6.90 -0.63 -4.30
N VAL A 34 6.56 -1.84 -4.72
CA VAL A 34 6.87 -3.08 -4.01
C VAL A 34 7.79 -3.94 -4.88
N GLN A 35 8.88 -4.42 -4.28
CA GLN A 35 9.73 -5.44 -4.88
C GLN A 35 9.37 -6.80 -4.30
N GLU A 36 8.96 -7.72 -5.17
CA GLU A 36 8.66 -9.11 -4.84
C GLU A 36 9.86 -9.99 -5.19
N VAL A 37 10.22 -10.90 -4.29
CA VAL A 37 11.22 -11.93 -4.55
C VAL A 37 10.46 -13.23 -4.74
N LEU A 38 10.38 -13.70 -5.99
CA LEU A 38 9.63 -14.88 -6.38
C LEU A 38 10.46 -16.14 -6.17
N ASP A 39 10.86 -16.38 -4.91
CA ASP A 39 11.44 -17.64 -4.48
C ASP A 39 10.38 -18.45 -3.71
N PRO A 40 10.08 -19.69 -4.14
CA PRO A 40 9.13 -20.56 -3.47
C PRO A 40 9.39 -20.78 -1.98
N SER A 41 10.63 -20.55 -1.52
CA SER A 41 11.06 -20.74 -0.14
C SER A 41 10.90 -19.49 0.73
N TYR A 42 10.69 -18.30 0.14
CA TYR A 42 10.77 -17.03 0.86
C TYR A 42 9.47 -16.24 0.94
N GLY A 43 8.39 -16.64 0.27
CA GLY A 43 7.05 -16.07 0.50
C GLY A 43 6.88 -14.57 0.25
N CYS A 44 7.90 -13.88 -0.30
CA CYS A 44 7.93 -12.44 -0.52
C CYS A 44 7.14 -12.01 -1.77
N TYR A 45 5.86 -12.36 -1.82
CA TYR A 45 4.92 -11.93 -2.85
C TYR A 45 3.70 -11.26 -2.21
N LEU A 46 3.09 -10.32 -2.94
CA LEU A 46 1.89 -9.66 -2.46
C LEU A 46 0.70 -10.59 -2.49
N TRP A 47 -0.01 -10.64 -1.36
CA TRP A 47 -1.31 -11.29 -1.28
C TRP A 47 -2.39 -10.31 -1.75
N PRO A 48 -3.42 -10.78 -2.47
CA PRO A 48 -4.53 -9.91 -2.90
C PRO A 48 -5.18 -9.14 -1.76
N SER A 49 -5.23 -9.73 -0.55
CA SER A 49 -5.75 -9.09 0.66
C SER A 49 -4.97 -7.83 1.06
N SER A 50 -3.65 -7.81 0.88
CA SER A 50 -2.82 -6.65 1.22
C SER A 50 -3.13 -5.45 0.34
N LEU A 51 -3.49 -5.67 -0.93
CA LEU A 51 -3.91 -4.60 -1.84
C LEU A 51 -5.27 -4.03 -1.46
N VAL A 52 -6.23 -4.90 -1.13
CA VAL A 52 -7.55 -4.48 -0.65
C VAL A 52 -7.43 -3.68 0.66
N LEU A 53 -6.57 -4.13 1.58
CA LEU A 53 -6.30 -3.41 2.82
C LEU A 53 -5.62 -2.06 2.55
N ALA A 54 -4.64 -1.99 1.66
CA ALA A 54 -3.97 -0.74 1.30
C ALA A 54 -4.94 0.29 0.74
N GLU A 55 -5.86 -0.13 -0.14
CA GLU A 55 -6.92 0.73 -0.68
C GLU A 55 -7.85 1.24 0.44
N TYR A 56 -8.26 0.35 1.35
CA TYR A 56 -9.08 0.72 2.51
C TYR A 56 -8.36 1.74 3.41
N VAL A 57 -7.11 1.48 3.76
CA VAL A 57 -6.29 2.38 4.58
C VAL A 57 -6.11 3.72 3.89
N TRP A 58 -5.95 3.76 2.57
CA TRP A 58 -5.86 5.01 1.82
C TRP A 58 -7.15 5.84 1.90
N HIS A 59 -8.31 5.19 1.66
CA HIS A 59 -9.61 5.86 1.77
C HIS A 59 -9.91 6.33 3.19
N GLU A 60 -9.52 5.55 4.19
CA GLU A 60 -9.81 5.79 5.60
C GLU A 60 -8.61 6.38 6.36
N ARG A 61 -7.63 6.94 5.64
CA ARG A 61 -6.33 7.38 6.17
C ARG A 61 -6.44 8.31 7.38
N LEU A 62 -7.49 9.14 7.41
CA LEU A 62 -7.74 10.07 8.52
C LEU A 62 -8.06 9.35 9.83
N LYS A 63 -8.64 8.14 9.79
CA LYS A 63 -8.91 7.32 10.99
C LYS A 63 -7.63 6.80 11.66
N PHE A 64 -6.56 6.65 10.88
CA PHE A 64 -5.28 6.11 11.35
C PHE A 64 -4.27 7.21 11.72
N LEU A 65 -4.58 8.48 11.44
CA LEU A 65 -3.73 9.60 11.84
C LEU A 65 -3.51 9.60 13.35
N ASN A 66 -2.26 9.79 13.77
CA ASN A 66 -1.83 9.80 15.17
C ASN A 66 -2.16 8.51 15.96
N SER A 67 -2.44 7.40 15.27
CA SER A 67 -2.67 6.10 15.90
C SER A 67 -1.39 5.27 15.94
N THR A 68 -1.25 4.42 16.96
CA THR A 68 -0.22 3.37 16.99
C THR A 68 -0.73 2.15 16.21
N VAL A 69 -0.01 1.74 15.17
CA VAL A 69 -0.40 0.63 14.27
C VAL A 69 0.58 -0.52 14.42
N LEU A 70 0.06 -1.74 14.49
CA LEU A 70 0.82 -2.99 14.44
C LEU A 70 0.35 -3.80 13.23
N GLU A 71 1.29 -4.17 12.36
CA GLU A 71 1.05 -5.12 11.26
C GLU A 71 1.47 -6.53 11.69
N VAL A 72 0.68 -7.54 11.32
CA VAL A 72 0.92 -8.94 11.67
C VAL A 72 0.90 -9.78 10.40
N GLY A 73 1.95 -10.58 10.17
CA GLY A 73 2.04 -11.47 9.02
C GLY A 73 2.45 -10.76 7.72
N CYS A 74 3.45 -9.88 7.81
CA CYS A 74 4.08 -9.19 6.68
C CYS A 74 4.90 -10.13 5.80
#